data_AF-A0A316YYK8-F1
#
_entry.id   AF-A0A316YYK8-F1
#
_cell.length_a   1.000
_cell.length_b   1.000
_cell.length_c   1.000
_cell.angle_alpha   90.00
_cell.angle_beta   90.00
_cell.angle_gamma   90.00
#
_symmetry.space_group_name_H-M   'P 1'
#
loop_
_entity.id
_entity.type
_entity.pdbx_description
1 polymer ?
#
loop_
_entity_poly.entity_id
_entity_poly.type
_entity_poly.pdbx_seq_one_letter_code
_entity_poly.pdbx_strand_id
1 'polypeptide(L)'
;MGPASGISSVEWKFLAGIVVVAFIVRMWKIGQPSSVVFDEVHFGGFASKYIKQHFFMDVHPPLAKLMIAFVAWINGFHGNFDFKDISKEYLVGEGTPVPYVAMRSMNAILGVATVPLAYLTLRALSLRATSAMVGALLVTFDNALATQSRLILLDSPLVFFTAWTTYAWVSFCNEERRRAFTSTWWSWLALTGFGLGCVVSVKWVGLFTIATVGVCVLVQLWSHLGDVRQPLSTIIRHFFARFLCLIIIPFSVYLWCFAVHLAVLNRSGDGDGFMSSAFQHTLKGHGMRDTYADVALGSTVTIRHLNTQGGYLHSHPHNYPTGSGQQQITLYPHVDENNEWIIVKAPGADDPPPPTDKDGVPLPVAGPHEAEKHWNATLDYLQHGTEIRFVHRKTNKRLHSHDHRPPITEADYQNEVSAYGFVDEEGRTFAGDSNDHWIVEIERGDSSDSQSTKRVRALRSVVRFRHTLTGAYLFSHKIPLPDWGYGQQEVSANKAVGAPRAPRKK
;
A
#
# COMPACT_ATOMS: atom_id res chain seq x y z
N MET A 1 5.52 -43.54 32.63
CA MET A 1 6.15 -42.25 32.27
C MET A 1 5.04 -41.22 32.15
N GLY A 2 5.01 -40.25 33.08
CA GLY A 2 3.88 -39.34 33.30
C GLY A 2 3.70 -38.26 32.23
N PRO A 3 2.66 -37.42 32.35
CA PRO A 3 2.35 -36.39 31.38
C PRO A 3 3.47 -35.33 31.32
N ALA A 4 4.21 -35.26 30.21
CA ALA A 4 4.91 -34.06 29.71
C ALA A 4 3.98 -32.83 29.59
N SER A 5 3.71 -32.27 30.76
CA SER A 5 3.62 -30.85 31.14
C SER A 5 3.22 -30.78 32.62
N GLY A 6 3.56 -31.80 33.43
CA GLY A 6 3.37 -31.79 34.87
C GLY A 6 4.34 -30.83 35.54
N ILE A 7 4.16 -29.53 35.30
CA ILE A 7 4.77 -28.47 36.09
C ILE A 7 4.25 -28.68 37.50
N SER A 8 5.16 -29.02 38.41
CA SER A 8 4.77 -29.27 39.80
C SER A 8 4.17 -28.00 40.42
N SER A 9 3.32 -28.15 41.44
CA SER A 9 2.77 -26.99 42.17
C SER A 9 3.88 -26.10 42.76
N VAL A 10 5.05 -26.66 43.03
CA VAL A 10 6.24 -25.92 43.46
C VAL A 10 6.83 -25.10 42.32
N GLU A 11 6.96 -25.67 41.12
CA GLU A 11 7.41 -24.93 39.93
C GLU A 11 6.49 -23.76 39.60
N TRP A 12 5.17 -23.94 39.71
CA TRP A 12 4.21 -22.85 39.52
C TRP A 12 4.38 -21.70 40.52
N LYS A 13 4.68 -22.01 41.79
CA LYS A 13 4.97 -20.98 42.81
C LYS A 13 6.25 -20.21 42.48
N PHE A 14 7.30 -20.90 42.04
CA PHE A 14 8.54 -20.24 41.62
C PHE A 14 8.35 -19.38 40.38
N LEU A 15 7.61 -19.88 39.39
CA LEU A 15 7.29 -19.14 38.18
C LEU A 15 6.48 -17.88 38.51
N ALA A 16 5.49 -17.98 39.41
CA ALA A 16 4.74 -16.82 39.90
C ALA A 16 5.66 -15.80 40.58
N GLY A 17 6.62 -16.25 41.40
CA GLY A 17 7.64 -15.39 42.00
C GLY A 17 8.48 -14.66 40.95
N ILE A 18 8.93 -15.36 39.90
CA ILE A 18 9.65 -14.73 38.78
C ILE A 18 8.78 -13.72 38.04
N VAL A 19 7.50 -14.01 37.80
CA VAL A 19 6.59 -13.07 37.14
C VAL A 19 6.44 -11.79 37.97
N VAL A 20 6.36 -11.89 39.30
CA VAL A 20 6.34 -10.72 40.19
C VAL A 20 7.65 -9.92 40.07
N VAL A 21 8.81 -10.59 40.08
CA VAL A 21 10.11 -9.92 39.88
C VAL A 21 10.17 -9.24 38.51
N ALA A 22 9.75 -9.93 37.45
CA ALA A 22 9.69 -9.40 36.10
C ALA A 22 8.75 -8.20 35.97
N PHE A 23 7.62 -8.22 36.67
CA PHE A 23 6.70 -7.11 36.76
C PHE A 23 7.36 -5.90 37.42
N ILE A 24 8.04 -6.09 38.55
CA ILE A 24 8.78 -5.03 39.21
C ILE A 24 9.84 -4.46 38.27
N VAL A 25 10.68 -5.30 37.64
CA VAL A 25 11.75 -4.86 36.74
C VAL A 25 11.21 -4.03 35.57
N ARG A 26 10.16 -4.50 34.88
CA ARG A 26 9.64 -3.82 33.68
C ARG A 26 8.76 -2.62 33.98
N MET A 27 8.03 -2.63 35.10
CA MET A 27 7.12 -1.54 35.49
C MET A 27 7.81 -0.49 36.38
N TRP A 28 9.05 -0.74 36.83
CA TRP A 28 9.76 0.19 37.71
C TRP A 28 9.83 1.58 37.10
N LYS A 29 9.23 2.54 37.82
CA LYS A 29 9.14 3.95 37.43
C LYS A 29 8.63 4.18 36.00
N ILE A 30 7.72 3.34 35.47
CA ILE A 30 7.24 3.38 34.07
C ILE A 30 6.86 4.79 33.55
N GLY A 31 6.41 5.68 34.44
CA GLY A 31 6.10 7.09 34.12
C GLY A 31 7.31 8.01 33.90
N GLN A 32 8.54 7.59 34.17
CA GLN A 32 9.76 8.34 33.87
C GLN A 32 10.45 7.75 32.64
N PRO A 33 10.88 8.53 31.63
CA PRO A 33 10.69 9.98 31.52
C PRO A 33 9.25 10.35 31.19
N SER A 34 8.77 11.52 31.63
CA SER A 34 7.43 12.05 31.29
C SER A 34 7.36 12.69 29.91
N SER A 35 8.41 12.52 29.11
CA SER A 35 8.54 13.06 27.77
C SER A 35 8.56 11.97 26.69
N VAL A 36 8.31 12.39 25.46
CA VAL A 36 8.50 11.58 24.25
C VAL A 36 9.95 11.14 24.13
N VAL A 37 10.18 9.87 23.79
CA VAL A 37 11.51 9.31 23.53
C VAL A 37 11.59 8.69 22.13
N PHE A 38 12.77 8.11 21.81
CA PHE A 38 13.04 7.45 20.55
C PHE A 38 11.90 6.51 20.11
N ASP A 39 11.48 6.67 18.85
CA ASP A 39 10.37 5.96 18.19
C ASP A 39 8.96 6.08 18.80
N GLU A 40 8.79 6.60 20.02
CA GLU A 40 7.48 7.02 20.52
C GLU A 40 6.91 8.16 19.66
N VAL A 41 7.78 8.96 19.03
CA VAL A 41 7.42 9.98 18.04
C VAL A 41 6.56 9.40 16.90
N HIS A 42 6.93 8.20 16.43
CA HIS A 42 6.26 7.52 15.33
C HIS A 42 5.00 6.82 15.83
N PHE A 43 5.13 5.91 16.81
CA PHE A 43 4.03 5.03 17.20
C PHE A 43 2.96 5.73 18.04
N GLY A 44 3.34 6.72 18.85
CA GLY A 44 2.40 7.63 19.51
C GLY A 44 1.70 8.55 18.50
N GLY A 45 2.44 9.04 17.50
CA GLY A 45 1.88 9.77 16.37
C GLY A 45 0.83 8.95 15.62
N PHE A 46 1.13 7.70 15.27
CA PHE A 46 0.18 6.80 14.62
C PHE A 46 -1.04 6.49 15.50
N ALA A 47 -0.86 6.32 16.81
CA ALA A 47 -1.99 6.16 17.73
C ALA A 47 -2.94 7.37 17.68
N SER A 48 -2.38 8.58 17.62
CA SER A 48 -3.17 9.81 17.43
C SER A 48 -3.91 9.83 16.09
N LYS A 49 -3.26 9.37 15.01
CA LYS A 49 -3.90 9.29 13.68
C LYS A 49 -5.04 8.27 13.66
N TYR A 50 -4.91 7.11 14.32
CA TYR A 50 -6.02 6.16 14.49
C TYR A 50 -7.20 6.76 15.23
N ILE A 51 -6.95 7.45 16.36
CA ILE A 51 -8.02 8.07 17.15
C ILE A 51 -8.72 9.17 16.36
N LYS A 52 -7.96 9.96 15.58
CA LYS A 52 -8.49 10.97 14.67
C LYS A 52 -9.12 10.38 13.40
N GLN A 53 -8.96 9.07 13.16
CA GLN A 53 -9.40 8.36 11.95
C GLN A 53 -8.74 8.89 10.66
N HIS A 54 -7.61 9.57 10.75
CA HIS A 54 -6.90 10.14 9.60
C HIS A 54 -5.98 9.09 8.98
N PHE A 55 -6.18 8.82 7.70
CA PHE A 55 -5.37 7.85 6.97
C PHE A 55 -3.89 8.22 6.97
N PHE A 56 -3.04 7.22 7.16
CA PHE A 56 -1.60 7.37 7.12
C PHE A 56 -0.97 6.12 6.51
N MET A 57 0.23 6.29 5.94
CA MET A 57 1.03 5.21 5.38
C MET A 57 2.20 4.94 6.32
N ASP A 58 2.46 3.67 6.61
CA ASP A 58 3.60 3.21 7.39
C ASP A 58 4.12 1.88 6.83
N VAL A 59 5.40 1.60 7.06
CA VAL A 59 6.07 0.39 6.58
C VAL A 59 5.61 -0.86 7.34
N HIS A 60 5.17 -0.72 8.59
CA HIS A 60 4.81 -1.87 9.42
C HIS A 60 3.32 -2.21 9.33
N PRO A 61 2.95 -3.50 9.44
CA PRO A 61 1.56 -3.92 9.62
C PRO A 61 0.88 -3.34 10.87
N PRO A 62 -0.47 -3.36 10.95
CA PRO A 62 -1.20 -2.46 11.84
C PRO A 62 -1.41 -2.96 13.27
N LEU A 63 -1.27 -4.26 13.58
CA LEU A 63 -1.75 -4.84 14.83
C LEU A 63 -1.22 -4.14 16.09
N ALA A 64 0.10 -4.01 16.22
CA ALA A 64 0.69 -3.37 17.40
C ALA A 64 0.31 -1.89 17.51
N LYS A 65 0.19 -1.16 16.39
CA LYS A 65 -0.25 0.24 16.40
C LYS A 65 -1.72 0.37 16.80
N LEU A 66 -2.57 -0.55 16.35
CA LEU A 66 -3.98 -0.65 16.76
C LEU A 66 -4.11 -0.96 18.26
N MET A 67 -3.27 -1.84 18.81
CA MET A 67 -3.23 -2.12 20.25
C MET A 67 -2.85 -0.88 21.06
N ILE A 68 -1.80 -0.16 20.65
CA ILE A 68 -1.38 1.09 21.29
C ILE A 68 -2.50 2.14 21.22
N ALA A 69 -3.13 2.31 20.05
CA ALA A 69 -4.25 3.23 19.87
C ALA A 69 -5.46 2.85 20.73
N PHE A 70 -5.77 1.56 20.82
CA PHE A 70 -6.86 1.05 21.65
C PHE A 70 -6.63 1.37 23.14
N VAL A 71 -5.43 1.11 23.65
CA VAL A 71 -5.08 1.43 25.05
C VAL A 71 -5.12 2.93 25.31
N ALA A 72 -4.65 3.75 24.36
CA ALA A 72 -4.74 5.20 24.49
C ALA A 72 -6.21 5.67 24.52
N TRP A 73 -7.05 5.14 23.63
CA TRP A 73 -8.46 5.51 23.49
C TRP A 73 -9.29 5.16 24.75
N ILE A 74 -9.15 3.95 25.29
CA ILE A 74 -9.89 3.55 26.52
C ILE A 74 -9.45 4.36 27.76
N ASN A 75 -8.25 4.95 27.73
CA ASN A 75 -7.75 5.84 28.78
C ASN A 75 -8.03 7.33 28.50
N GLY A 76 -8.96 7.63 27.59
CA GLY A 76 -9.45 8.99 27.36
C GLY A 76 -8.58 9.85 26.45
N PHE A 77 -7.65 9.27 25.67
CA PHE A 77 -6.89 10.04 24.70
C PHE A 77 -7.72 10.39 23.47
N HIS A 78 -7.71 11.66 23.07
CA HIS A 78 -8.45 12.17 21.91
C HIS A 78 -7.56 12.49 20.69
N GLY A 79 -6.26 12.15 20.74
CA GLY A 79 -5.32 12.41 19.64
C GLY A 79 -4.84 13.86 19.54
N ASN A 80 -5.12 14.68 20.55
CA ASN A 80 -4.80 16.11 20.66
C ASN A 80 -3.37 16.39 21.16
N PHE A 81 -2.40 15.55 20.79
CA PHE A 81 -0.98 15.73 21.09
C PHE A 81 -0.15 15.49 19.83
N ASP A 82 0.85 16.35 19.60
CA ASP A 82 1.79 16.22 18.49
C ASP A 82 3.09 15.58 18.98
N PHE A 83 3.34 14.35 18.53
CA PHE A 83 4.47 13.50 18.91
C PHE A 83 5.76 13.80 18.14
N LYS A 84 5.82 14.83 17.27
CA LYS A 84 6.98 15.10 16.41
C LYS A 84 8.32 15.23 17.14
N ASP A 85 8.32 15.88 18.30
CA ASP A 85 9.57 16.26 18.98
C ASP A 85 9.91 15.31 20.13
N ILE A 86 11.12 14.78 20.11
CA ILE A 86 11.71 14.09 21.26
C ILE A 86 11.84 15.09 22.41
N SER A 87 11.70 14.61 23.65
CA SER A 87 11.75 15.41 24.87
C SER A 87 10.55 16.35 25.09
N LYS A 88 9.52 16.30 24.23
CA LYS A 88 8.26 16.99 24.50
C LYS A 88 7.53 16.33 25.66
N GLU A 89 7.14 17.13 26.64
CA GLU A 89 6.45 16.66 27.86
C GLU A 89 5.01 16.23 27.57
N TYR A 90 4.62 15.04 28.06
CA TYR A 90 3.27 14.50 27.90
C TYR A 90 2.22 15.19 28.77
N LEU A 91 2.67 15.77 29.89
CA LEU A 91 1.81 16.33 30.93
C LEU A 91 1.62 17.85 30.81
N VAL A 92 2.36 18.50 29.90
CA VAL A 92 2.37 19.96 29.74
C VAL A 92 1.74 20.31 28.40
N GLY A 93 0.53 20.87 28.42
CA GLY A 93 -0.18 21.34 27.22
C GLY A 93 -1.63 21.76 27.51
N GLU A 94 -2.25 22.49 26.57
CA GLU A 94 -3.64 22.96 26.67
C GLU A 94 -4.70 21.85 26.46
N GLY A 95 -4.26 20.62 26.17
CA GLY A 95 -5.12 19.47 25.87
C GLY A 95 -5.22 18.42 26.99
N THR A 96 -5.92 17.33 26.69
CA THR A 96 -5.99 16.15 27.54
C THR A 96 -4.59 15.53 27.66
N PRO A 97 -4.07 15.26 28.87
CA PRO A 97 -2.77 14.63 29.04
C PRO A 97 -2.72 13.32 28.28
N VAL A 98 -1.59 13.03 27.62
CA VAL A 98 -1.41 11.74 26.96
C VAL A 98 -1.37 10.66 28.04
N PRO A 99 -2.17 9.57 27.95
CA PRO A 99 -2.09 8.46 28.89
C PRO A 99 -0.88 7.56 28.60
N TYR A 100 0.30 8.17 28.50
CA TYR A 100 1.55 7.51 28.10
C TYR A 100 1.95 6.40 29.08
N VAL A 101 1.62 6.56 30.38
CA VAL A 101 1.82 5.52 31.40
C VAL A 101 1.02 4.27 31.05
N ALA A 102 -0.24 4.40 30.65
CA ALA A 102 -1.08 3.26 30.26
C ALA A 102 -0.58 2.63 28.96
N MET A 103 -0.21 3.45 27.97
CA MET A 103 0.35 2.98 26.70
C MET A 103 1.66 2.20 26.90
N ARG A 104 2.58 2.71 27.72
CA ARG A 104 3.82 2.02 28.12
C ARG A 104 3.55 0.77 28.94
N SER A 105 2.55 0.81 29.82
CA SER A 105 2.16 -0.35 30.64
C SER A 105 1.68 -1.52 29.78
N MET A 106 0.99 -1.28 28.67
CA MET A 106 0.62 -2.34 27.72
C MET A 106 1.87 -3.09 27.21
N ASN A 107 2.86 -2.34 26.75
CA ASN A 107 4.11 -2.92 26.26
C ASN A 107 4.89 -3.60 27.38
N ALA A 108 4.92 -3.03 28.58
CA ALA A 108 5.61 -3.60 29.71
C ALA A 108 4.95 -4.92 30.15
N ILE A 109 3.61 -4.99 30.18
CA ILE A 109 2.84 -6.20 30.50
C ILE A 109 3.12 -7.31 29.47
N LEU A 110 3.14 -7.00 28.18
CA LEU A 110 3.51 -7.97 27.14
C LEU A 110 4.97 -8.44 27.32
N GLY A 111 5.85 -7.51 27.68
CA GLY A 111 7.22 -7.80 28.09
C GLY A 111 7.27 -8.77 29.28
N VAL A 112 6.46 -8.54 30.33
CA VAL A 112 6.36 -9.43 31.50
C VAL A 112 5.86 -10.81 31.07
N ALA A 113 4.86 -10.87 30.19
CA ALA A 113 4.30 -12.12 29.69
C ALA A 113 5.30 -12.96 28.87
N THR A 114 6.35 -12.36 28.31
CA THR A 114 7.43 -13.10 27.62
C THR A 114 8.26 -13.99 28.55
N VAL A 115 8.38 -13.62 29.83
CA VAL A 115 9.16 -14.36 30.83
C VAL A 115 8.58 -15.74 31.13
N PRO A 116 7.29 -15.88 31.50
CA PRO A 116 6.72 -17.20 31.71
C PRO A 116 6.69 -18.01 30.41
N LEU A 117 6.51 -17.38 29.25
CA LEU A 117 6.61 -18.09 27.97
C LEU A 117 8.01 -18.65 27.72
N ALA A 118 9.08 -17.94 28.09
CA ALA A 118 10.45 -18.47 28.03
C ALA A 118 10.62 -19.69 28.93
N TYR A 119 10.17 -19.62 30.19
CA TYR A 119 10.20 -20.76 31.11
C TYR A 119 9.44 -21.97 30.53
N LEU A 120 8.19 -21.75 30.12
CA LEU A 120 7.31 -22.80 29.62
C LEU A 120 7.84 -23.42 28.33
N THR A 121 8.45 -22.63 27.45
CA THR A 121 9.11 -23.13 26.23
C THR A 121 10.27 -24.04 26.56
N LEU A 122 11.16 -23.63 27.49
CA LEU A 122 12.30 -24.45 27.90
C LEU A 122 11.84 -25.75 28.58
N ARG A 123 10.79 -25.69 29.41
CA ARG A 123 10.18 -26.91 29.99
C ARG A 123 9.56 -27.80 28.92
N ALA A 124 8.90 -27.22 27.92
CA ALA A 124 8.34 -27.96 26.80
C ALA A 124 9.43 -28.61 25.93
N LEU A 125 10.62 -28.01 25.83
CA LEU A 125 11.81 -28.61 25.23
C LEU A 125 12.46 -29.72 26.09
N SER A 126 11.80 -30.16 27.17
CA SER A 126 12.28 -31.20 28.09
C SER A 126 13.56 -30.82 28.86
N LEU A 127 13.86 -29.52 29.00
CA LEU A 127 14.95 -29.07 29.87
C LEU A 127 14.56 -29.15 31.34
N ARG A 128 15.55 -29.30 32.24
CA ARG A 128 15.34 -29.34 33.68
C ARG A 128 14.70 -28.04 34.18
N ALA A 129 13.92 -28.11 35.26
CA ALA A 129 13.26 -26.95 35.86
C ALA A 129 14.25 -25.84 36.24
N THR A 130 15.43 -26.22 36.74
CA THR A 130 16.52 -25.29 37.06
C THR A 130 17.05 -24.56 35.83
N SER A 131 17.27 -25.26 34.72
CA SER A 131 17.70 -24.66 33.44
C SER A 131 16.64 -23.72 32.87
N ALA A 132 15.37 -24.11 32.92
CA ALA A 132 14.26 -23.26 32.51
C ALA A 132 14.14 -22.00 33.39
N MET A 133 14.39 -22.14 34.70
CA MET A 133 14.42 -21.03 35.65
C MET A 133 15.51 -20.02 35.29
N VAL A 134 16.73 -20.51 35.03
CA VAL A 134 17.85 -19.66 34.57
C VAL A 134 17.49 -18.93 33.29
N GLY A 135 16.89 -19.62 32.31
CA GLY A 135 16.43 -18.98 31.07
C GLY A 135 15.40 -17.87 31.30
N ALA A 136 14.43 -18.10 32.19
CA ALA A 136 13.43 -17.09 32.55
C ALA A 136 14.06 -15.88 33.28
N LEU A 137 15.04 -16.12 34.16
CA LEU A 137 15.80 -15.07 34.84
C LEU A 137 16.66 -14.26 33.86
N LEU A 138 17.30 -14.91 32.88
CA LEU A 138 18.05 -14.22 31.82
C LEU A 138 17.13 -13.29 31.02
N VAL A 139 15.94 -13.75 30.61
CA VAL A 139 14.94 -12.91 29.92
C VAL A 139 14.38 -11.80 30.83
N THR A 140 14.37 -12.02 32.15
CA THR A 140 13.90 -11.02 33.13
C THR A 140 14.91 -9.90 33.32
N PHE A 141 16.20 -10.23 33.42
CA PHE A 141 17.29 -9.30 33.71
C PHE A 141 18.08 -8.85 32.46
N ASP A 142 17.56 -9.15 31.27
CA ASP A 142 18.12 -8.63 30.02
C ASP A 142 17.74 -7.14 29.86
N ASN A 143 18.77 -6.28 29.81
CA ASN A 143 18.59 -4.83 29.72
C ASN A 143 17.95 -4.39 28.40
N ALA A 144 18.21 -5.08 27.30
CA ALA A 144 17.64 -4.72 26.00
C ALA A 144 16.13 -5.00 25.98
N LEU A 145 15.72 -6.19 26.42
CA LEU A 145 14.30 -6.56 26.54
C LEU A 145 13.56 -5.69 27.56
N ALA A 146 14.20 -5.39 28.70
CA ALA A 146 13.63 -4.49 29.69
C ALA A 146 13.44 -3.06 29.14
N THR A 147 14.42 -2.54 28.41
CA THR A 147 14.35 -1.18 27.83
C THR A 147 13.30 -1.09 26.72
N GLN A 148 13.30 -2.04 25.77
CA GLN A 148 12.36 -2.04 24.64
C GLN A 148 10.91 -2.23 25.08
N SER A 149 10.66 -3.08 26.09
CA SER A 149 9.30 -3.30 26.59
C SER A 149 8.71 -2.14 27.37
N ARG A 150 9.53 -1.17 27.77
CA ARG A 150 9.13 -0.06 28.64
C ARG A 150 8.55 1.14 27.90
N LEU A 151 8.82 1.27 26.61
CA LEU A 151 8.48 2.43 25.78
C LEU A 151 7.31 2.11 24.85
N ILE A 152 6.70 3.12 24.23
CA ILE A 152 5.64 2.97 23.24
C ILE A 152 6.24 2.54 21.89
N LEU A 153 6.68 1.27 21.82
CA LEU A 153 7.32 0.64 20.66
C LEU A 153 6.51 -0.56 20.16
N LEU A 154 6.76 -0.97 18.91
CA LEU A 154 6.16 -2.19 18.33
C LEU A 154 6.92 -3.47 18.71
N ASP A 155 8.15 -3.35 19.22
CA ASP A 155 9.03 -4.50 19.46
C ASP A 155 8.54 -5.36 20.64
N SER A 156 7.90 -4.77 21.65
CA SER A 156 7.37 -5.57 22.77
C SER A 156 6.23 -6.53 22.35
N PRO A 157 5.17 -6.07 21.65
CA PRO A 157 4.21 -6.97 21.03
C PRO A 157 4.86 -8.00 20.09
N LEU A 158 5.85 -7.59 19.30
CA LEU A 158 6.56 -8.49 18.38
C LEU A 158 7.23 -9.65 19.13
N VAL A 159 8.07 -9.33 20.12
CA VAL A 159 8.79 -10.34 20.92
C VAL A 159 7.81 -11.22 21.69
N PHE A 160 6.73 -10.65 22.22
CA PHE A 160 5.68 -11.42 22.88
C PHE A 160 5.02 -12.44 21.95
N PHE A 161 4.53 -12.01 20.77
CA PHE A 161 3.89 -12.93 19.84
C PHE A 161 4.90 -13.95 19.28
N THR A 162 6.17 -13.59 19.11
CA THR A 162 7.23 -14.55 18.73
C THR A 162 7.44 -15.59 19.82
N ALA A 163 7.54 -15.18 21.09
CA ALA A 163 7.67 -16.09 22.23
C ALA A 163 6.45 -17.00 22.38
N TRP A 164 5.24 -16.46 22.25
CA TRP A 164 3.99 -17.25 22.28
C TRP A 164 3.95 -18.25 21.13
N THR A 165 4.24 -17.82 19.89
CA THR A 165 4.24 -18.70 18.72
C THR A 165 5.25 -19.83 18.89
N THR A 166 6.45 -19.52 19.41
CA THR A 166 7.49 -20.52 19.68
C THR A 166 7.01 -21.52 20.74
N TYR A 167 6.42 -21.04 21.83
CA TYR A 167 5.87 -21.90 22.88
C TYR A 167 4.75 -22.81 22.34
N ALA A 168 3.82 -22.24 21.56
CA ALA A 168 2.71 -22.97 20.96
C ALA A 168 3.22 -24.03 19.98
N TRP A 169 4.23 -23.71 19.16
CA TRP A 169 4.86 -24.65 18.22
C TRP A 169 5.58 -25.80 18.93
N VAL A 170 6.35 -25.52 19.98
CA VAL A 170 7.01 -26.57 20.77
C VAL A 170 5.97 -27.46 21.46
N SER A 171 4.91 -26.87 22.01
CA SER A 171 3.81 -27.61 22.64
C SER A 171 3.08 -28.48 21.62
N PHE A 172 2.85 -27.97 20.40
CA PHE A 172 2.33 -28.74 19.28
C PHE A 172 3.25 -29.92 18.93
N CYS A 173 4.57 -29.71 18.84
CA CYS A 173 5.53 -30.77 18.55
C CYS A 173 5.52 -31.88 19.62
N ASN A 174 5.28 -31.53 20.89
CA ASN A 174 5.14 -32.51 21.96
C ASN A 174 3.85 -33.33 21.83
N GLU A 175 2.74 -32.70 21.48
CA GLU A 175 1.47 -33.41 21.22
C GLU A 175 1.56 -34.30 19.97
N GLU A 176 2.23 -33.83 18.92
CA GLU A 176 2.49 -34.59 17.69
C GLU A 176 3.22 -35.91 17.99
N ARG A 177 4.29 -35.85 18.80
CA ARG A 177 5.05 -37.04 19.21
C ARG A 177 4.25 -38.03 20.05
N ARG A 178 3.19 -37.57 20.72
CA ARG A 178 2.35 -38.40 21.57
C ARG A 178 1.23 -39.05 20.79
N ARG A 179 0.36 -38.20 20.24
CA ARG A 179 -0.86 -38.61 19.56
C ARG A 179 -1.34 -37.49 18.65
N ALA A 180 -1.14 -37.66 17.36
CA ALA A 180 -1.66 -36.77 16.34
C ALA A 180 -3.20 -36.72 16.34
N PHE A 181 -3.74 -35.58 15.89
CA PHE A 181 -5.18 -35.34 15.64
C PHE A 181 -6.09 -35.41 16.88
N THR A 182 -5.54 -35.27 18.08
CA THR A 182 -6.34 -35.02 19.29
C THR A 182 -6.87 -33.59 19.32
N SER A 183 -7.85 -33.31 20.19
CA SER A 183 -8.33 -31.93 20.41
C SER A 183 -7.20 -30.99 20.88
N THR A 184 -6.30 -31.49 21.74
CA THR A 184 -5.11 -30.74 22.20
C THR A 184 -4.15 -30.46 21.06
N TRP A 185 -3.91 -31.44 20.18
CA TRP A 185 -3.07 -31.29 18.99
C TRP A 185 -3.61 -30.18 18.07
N TRP A 186 -4.92 -30.21 17.77
CA TRP A 186 -5.57 -29.17 16.96
C TRP A 186 -5.51 -27.80 17.62
N SER A 187 -5.71 -27.75 18.94
CA SER A 187 -5.64 -26.50 19.70
C SER A 187 -4.26 -25.85 19.60
N TRP A 188 -3.18 -26.61 19.84
CA TRP A 188 -1.81 -26.07 19.75
C TRP A 188 -1.41 -25.70 18.32
N LEU A 189 -1.86 -26.47 17.33
CA LEU A 189 -1.61 -26.15 15.93
C LEU A 189 -2.32 -24.86 15.50
N ALA A 190 -3.59 -24.71 15.88
CA ALA A 190 -4.37 -23.50 15.59
C ALA A 190 -3.82 -22.28 16.35
N LEU A 191 -3.40 -22.43 17.61
CA LEU A 191 -2.73 -21.38 18.38
C LEU A 191 -1.40 -20.97 17.76
N THR A 192 -0.64 -21.92 17.20
CA THR A 192 0.58 -21.60 16.44
C THR A 192 0.23 -20.77 15.22
N GLY A 193 -0.78 -21.17 14.45
CA GLY A 193 -1.30 -20.41 13.32
C GLY A 193 -1.72 -18.98 13.66
N PHE A 194 -2.52 -18.85 14.71
CA PHE A 194 -2.96 -17.55 15.22
C PHE A 194 -1.78 -16.69 15.66
N GLY A 195 -0.82 -17.28 16.38
CA GLY A 195 0.43 -16.62 16.77
C GLY A 195 1.22 -16.12 15.57
N LEU A 196 1.47 -16.96 14.56
CA LEU A 196 2.15 -16.58 13.32
C LEU A 196 1.46 -15.41 12.62
N GLY A 197 0.13 -15.42 12.57
CA GLY A 197 -0.68 -14.32 12.05
C GLY A 197 -0.48 -13.03 12.84
N CYS A 198 -0.46 -13.11 14.17
CA CYS A 198 -0.21 -11.95 15.03
C CYS A 198 1.21 -11.39 14.85
N VAL A 199 2.25 -12.24 14.81
CA VAL A 199 3.65 -11.79 14.66
C VAL A 199 3.82 -11.00 13.34
N VAL A 200 3.37 -11.57 12.21
CA VAL A 200 3.49 -10.88 10.90
C VAL A 200 2.62 -9.63 10.83
N SER A 201 1.49 -9.59 11.56
CA SER A 201 0.62 -8.42 11.64
C SER A 201 1.16 -7.31 12.55
N VAL A 202 2.21 -7.57 13.34
CA VAL A 202 2.97 -6.54 14.08
C VAL A 202 4.08 -5.96 13.22
N LYS A 203 4.95 -6.81 12.65
CA LYS A 203 6.11 -6.40 11.85
C LYS A 203 6.48 -7.50 10.87
N TRP A 204 6.90 -7.14 9.65
CA TRP A 204 7.31 -8.13 8.64
C TRP A 204 8.56 -8.93 8.98
N VAL A 205 9.35 -8.53 9.98
CA VAL A 205 10.38 -9.40 10.58
C VAL A 205 9.78 -10.72 11.09
N GLY A 206 8.48 -10.74 11.41
CA GLY A 206 7.72 -11.96 11.73
C GLY A 206 7.71 -13.02 10.64
N LEU A 207 8.00 -12.67 9.38
CA LEU A 207 8.20 -13.63 8.30
C LEU A 207 9.35 -14.60 8.62
N PHE A 208 10.35 -14.20 9.41
CA PHE A 208 11.41 -15.12 9.84
C PHE A 208 10.88 -16.17 10.82
N THR A 209 9.95 -15.82 11.72
CA THR A 209 9.28 -16.81 12.58
C THR A 209 8.44 -17.79 11.75
N ILE A 210 7.73 -17.27 10.73
CA ILE A 210 7.00 -18.11 9.76
C ILE A 210 7.96 -19.04 9.02
N ALA A 211 9.10 -18.54 8.55
CA ALA A 211 10.10 -19.35 7.86
C ALA A 211 10.69 -20.44 8.78
N THR A 212 11.02 -20.12 10.04
CA THR A 212 11.51 -21.10 11.01
C THR A 212 10.50 -22.22 11.24
N VAL A 213 9.23 -21.88 11.53
CA VAL A 213 8.18 -22.89 11.70
C VAL A 213 7.95 -23.66 10.40
N GLY A 214 7.98 -22.98 9.26
CA GLY A 214 7.85 -23.58 7.93
C GLY A 214 8.92 -24.63 7.65
N VAL A 215 10.19 -24.35 7.95
CA VAL A 215 11.28 -25.33 7.85
C VAL A 215 11.02 -26.52 8.79
N CYS A 216 10.62 -26.28 10.05
CA CYS A 216 10.29 -27.36 10.96
C CYS A 216 9.10 -28.21 10.46
N VAL A 217 8.08 -27.60 9.85
CA VAL A 217 6.96 -28.29 9.21
C VAL A 217 7.41 -29.16 8.05
N LEU A 218 8.29 -28.64 7.17
CA LEU A 218 8.83 -29.41 6.04
C LEU A 218 9.59 -30.64 6.54
N VAL A 219 10.41 -30.48 7.58
CA VAL A 219 11.13 -31.62 8.21
C VAL A 219 10.15 -32.62 8.81
N GLN A 220 9.09 -32.17 9.51
CA GLN A 220 8.07 -33.06 10.07
C GLN A 220 7.32 -33.82 8.96
N LEU A 221 6.86 -33.13 7.91
CA LEU A 221 6.16 -33.76 6.79
C LEU A 221 7.06 -34.74 6.04
N TRP A 222 8.34 -34.41 5.86
CA TRP A 222 9.33 -35.34 5.33
C TRP A 222 9.48 -36.59 6.20
N SER A 223 9.52 -36.43 7.53
CA SER A 223 9.58 -37.57 8.44
C SER A 223 8.32 -38.45 8.42
N HIS A 224 7.14 -37.86 8.28
CA HIS A 224 5.88 -38.61 8.09
C HIS A 224 5.88 -39.37 6.75
N LEU A 225 6.41 -38.75 5.69
CA LEU A 225 6.53 -39.39 4.38
C LEU A 225 7.50 -40.58 4.39
N GLY A 226 8.57 -40.50 5.20
CA GLY A 226 9.53 -41.58 5.37
C GLY A 226 9.06 -42.74 6.26
N ASP A 227 7.97 -42.57 7.01
CA ASP A 227 7.43 -43.63 7.88
C ASP A 227 6.55 -44.61 7.09
N VAL A 228 7.15 -45.71 6.64
CA VAL A 228 6.49 -46.78 5.88
C VAL A 228 5.32 -47.45 6.61
N ARG A 229 5.16 -47.23 7.92
CA ARG A 229 4.05 -47.78 8.70
C ARG A 229 2.80 -46.90 8.65
N GLN A 230 2.92 -45.65 8.19
CA GLN A 230 1.81 -44.71 8.13
C GLN A 230 1.06 -44.81 6.80
N PRO A 231 -0.28 -44.95 6.80
CA PRO A 231 -1.04 -44.95 5.55
C PRO A 231 -1.02 -43.54 4.93
N LEU A 232 -1.04 -43.49 3.59
CA LEU A 232 -0.99 -42.25 2.82
C LEU A 232 -2.12 -41.27 3.21
N SER A 233 -3.29 -41.76 3.57
CA SER A 233 -4.42 -40.94 4.03
C SER A 233 -4.08 -40.12 5.29
N THR A 234 -3.28 -40.67 6.20
CA THR A 234 -2.81 -39.96 7.41
C THR A 234 -1.82 -38.85 7.05
N ILE A 235 -0.92 -39.10 6.09
CA ILE A 235 0.03 -38.10 5.59
C ILE A 235 -0.73 -36.94 4.94
N ILE A 236 -1.71 -37.24 4.09
CA ILE A 236 -2.59 -36.24 3.47
C ILE A 236 -3.32 -35.43 4.55
N ARG A 237 -3.84 -36.09 5.59
CA ARG A 237 -4.51 -35.40 6.71
C ARG A 237 -3.55 -34.47 7.47
N HIS A 238 -2.29 -34.89 7.69
CA HIS A 238 -1.26 -34.04 8.30
C HIS A 238 -0.93 -32.81 7.45
N PHE A 239 -0.84 -32.99 6.13
CA PHE A 239 -0.61 -31.91 5.19
C PHE A 239 -1.76 -30.88 5.24
N PHE A 240 -3.01 -31.33 5.08
CA PHE A 240 -4.16 -30.42 5.09
C PHE A 240 -4.38 -29.75 6.44
N ALA A 241 -4.16 -30.44 7.56
CA ALA A 241 -4.25 -29.84 8.89
C ALA A 241 -3.24 -28.69 9.06
N ARG A 242 -1.98 -28.91 8.63
CA ARG A 242 -0.95 -27.86 8.67
C ARG A 242 -1.22 -26.74 7.68
N PHE A 243 -1.71 -27.04 6.47
CA PHE A 243 -2.12 -26.01 5.51
C PHE A 243 -3.22 -25.12 6.08
N LEU A 244 -4.28 -25.72 6.64
CA LEU A 244 -5.38 -24.97 7.24
C LEU A 244 -4.90 -24.09 8.40
N CYS A 245 -4.17 -24.67 9.34
CA CYS A 245 -3.81 -23.94 10.55
C CYS A 245 -2.60 -23.02 10.38
N LEU A 246 -1.61 -23.36 9.53
CA LEU A 246 -0.35 -22.61 9.42
C LEU A 246 -0.27 -21.74 8.16
N ILE A 247 -1.29 -21.77 7.28
CA ILE A 247 -1.41 -20.85 6.15
C ILE A 247 -2.72 -20.06 6.25
N ILE A 248 -3.87 -20.73 6.27
CA ILE A 248 -5.17 -20.06 6.20
C ILE A 248 -5.44 -19.21 7.46
N ILE A 249 -5.19 -19.72 8.66
CA ILE A 249 -5.38 -18.95 9.89
C ILE A 249 -4.47 -17.70 9.93
N PRO A 250 -3.12 -17.81 9.78
CA PRO A 250 -2.25 -16.63 9.80
C PRO A 250 -2.64 -15.59 8.74
N PHE A 251 -2.95 -16.04 7.53
CA PHE A 251 -3.38 -15.16 6.44
C PHE A 251 -4.70 -14.45 6.78
N SER A 252 -5.66 -15.16 7.37
CA SER A 252 -6.94 -14.58 7.80
C SER A 252 -6.75 -13.54 8.92
N VAL A 253 -5.89 -13.80 9.90
CA VAL A 253 -5.56 -12.84 10.96
C VAL A 253 -4.91 -11.59 10.37
N TYR A 254 -3.99 -11.76 9.42
CA TYR A 254 -3.33 -10.65 8.73
C TYR A 254 -4.34 -9.77 7.97
N LEU A 255 -5.18 -10.39 7.14
CA LEU A 255 -6.24 -9.67 6.42
C LEU A 255 -7.22 -8.98 7.37
N TRP A 256 -7.61 -9.64 8.47
CA TRP A 256 -8.50 -9.06 9.46
C TRP A 256 -7.90 -7.81 10.12
N CYS A 257 -6.61 -7.83 10.47
CA CYS A 257 -5.92 -6.66 11.02
C CYS A 257 -5.93 -5.48 10.04
N PHE A 258 -5.71 -5.74 8.74
CA PHE A 258 -5.79 -4.70 7.70
C PHE A 258 -7.23 -4.23 7.45
N ALA A 259 -8.22 -5.12 7.52
CA ALA A 259 -9.62 -4.75 7.41
C ALA A 259 -10.03 -3.79 8.54
N VAL A 260 -9.62 -4.07 9.78
CA VAL A 260 -9.83 -3.16 10.92
C VAL A 260 -9.09 -1.84 10.72
N HIS A 261 -7.82 -1.89 10.28
CA HIS A 261 -7.03 -0.69 10.00
C HIS A 261 -7.73 0.24 9.00
N LEU A 262 -8.16 -0.28 7.86
CA LEU A 262 -8.85 0.49 6.81
C LEU A 262 -10.25 0.94 7.23
N ALA A 263 -10.96 0.16 8.04
CA ALA A 263 -12.27 0.54 8.57
C ALA A 263 -12.18 1.71 9.57
N VAL A 264 -11.14 1.74 10.39
CA VAL A 264 -10.89 2.82 11.37
C VAL A 264 -10.40 4.09 10.67
N LEU A 265 -9.49 3.97 9.71
CA LEU A 265 -8.87 5.10 9.00
C LEU A 265 -9.70 5.55 7.78
N ASN A 266 -10.85 6.17 8.04
CA ASN A 266 -11.82 6.55 7.01
C ASN A 266 -11.82 8.04 6.63
N ARG A 267 -10.86 8.84 7.13
CA ARG A 267 -10.70 10.26 6.78
C ARG A 267 -9.39 10.52 6.06
N SER A 268 -9.35 11.57 5.25
CA SER A 268 -8.12 12.02 4.59
C SER A 268 -7.07 12.45 5.62
N GLY A 269 -5.80 12.24 5.29
CA GLY A 269 -4.65 12.50 6.14
C GLY A 269 -3.36 12.32 5.36
N ASP A 270 -2.21 12.69 5.94
CA ASP A 270 -0.94 12.85 5.22
C ASP A 270 -0.44 11.65 4.40
N GLY A 271 -0.98 10.44 4.63
CA GLY A 271 -0.60 9.24 3.88
C GLY A 271 -1.44 8.97 2.63
N ASP A 272 -2.51 9.72 2.38
CA ASP A 272 -3.44 9.46 1.28
C ASP A 272 -2.82 9.70 -0.10
N GLY A 273 -1.87 10.63 -0.22
CA GLY A 273 -1.11 10.93 -1.44
C GLY A 273 -0.41 9.70 -2.07
N PHE A 274 -0.06 8.69 -1.26
CA PHE A 274 0.53 7.44 -1.75
C PHE A 274 -0.49 6.44 -2.32
N MET A 275 -1.79 6.73 -2.18
CA MET A 275 -2.86 5.85 -2.62
C MET A 275 -3.39 6.25 -4.00
N SER A 276 -4.16 5.35 -4.61
CA SER A 276 -4.86 5.64 -5.86
C SER A 276 -5.94 6.71 -5.64
N SER A 277 -6.26 7.49 -6.67
CA SER A 277 -7.36 8.46 -6.59
C SER A 277 -8.67 7.79 -6.19
N ALA A 278 -8.95 6.59 -6.71
CA ALA A 278 -10.15 5.83 -6.33
C ALA A 278 -10.20 5.56 -4.82
N PHE A 279 -9.09 5.17 -4.19
CA PHE A 279 -9.04 4.98 -2.74
C PHE A 279 -9.18 6.30 -1.98
N GLN A 280 -8.46 7.34 -2.39
CA GLN A 280 -8.54 8.66 -1.76
C GLN A 280 -9.98 9.22 -1.79
N HIS A 281 -10.75 8.98 -2.86
CA HIS A 281 -12.17 9.33 -2.95
C HIS A 281 -13.08 8.59 -1.97
N THR A 282 -12.63 7.48 -1.38
CA THR A 282 -13.38 6.80 -0.31
C THR A 282 -13.20 7.45 1.06
N LEU A 283 -12.19 8.31 1.23
CA LEU A 283 -11.85 8.94 2.49
C LEU A 283 -12.68 10.21 2.72
N LYS A 284 -13.29 10.33 3.89
CA LYS A 284 -14.04 11.53 4.28
C LYS A 284 -13.11 12.74 4.39
N GLY A 285 -13.52 13.86 3.82
CA GLY A 285 -12.75 15.10 3.83
C GLY A 285 -11.56 15.11 2.87
N HIS A 286 -11.56 14.27 1.83
CA HIS A 286 -10.55 14.33 0.77
C HIS A 286 -10.55 15.70 0.07
N GLY A 287 -9.36 16.21 -0.28
CA GLY A 287 -9.22 17.49 -0.98
C GLY A 287 -9.60 17.45 -2.47
N MET A 288 -9.75 16.26 -3.05
CA MET A 288 -10.14 16.11 -4.46
C MET A 288 -11.61 16.48 -4.65
N ARG A 289 -11.92 17.15 -5.76
CA ARG A 289 -13.31 17.44 -6.15
C ARG A 289 -14.02 16.16 -6.54
N ASP A 290 -15.27 16.01 -6.12
CA ASP A 290 -16.14 14.94 -6.61
C ASP A 290 -16.24 15.01 -8.13
N THR A 291 -16.29 13.84 -8.77
CA THR A 291 -16.30 13.73 -10.23
C THR A 291 -17.49 12.91 -10.70
N TYR A 292 -17.97 13.20 -11.91
CA TYR A 292 -19.01 12.42 -12.54
C TYR A 292 -18.45 11.09 -13.02
N ALA A 293 -19.23 10.02 -12.83
CA ALA A 293 -18.80 8.69 -13.23
C ALA A 293 -18.70 8.54 -14.75
N ASP A 294 -19.58 9.19 -15.52
CA ASP A 294 -19.61 9.09 -16.98
C ASP A 294 -18.77 10.20 -17.61
N VAL A 295 -17.90 9.83 -18.56
CA VAL A 295 -17.11 10.77 -19.37
C VAL A 295 -17.73 10.86 -20.75
N ALA A 296 -18.00 12.07 -21.21
CA ALA A 296 -18.59 12.36 -22.52
C ALA A 296 -17.67 13.23 -23.38
N LEU A 297 -17.91 13.24 -24.69
CA LEU A 297 -17.27 14.20 -25.59
C LEU A 297 -17.63 15.63 -25.16
N GLY A 298 -16.64 16.54 -25.17
CA GLY A 298 -16.71 17.88 -24.60
C GLY A 298 -16.39 17.95 -23.10
N SER A 299 -16.23 16.82 -22.41
CA SER A 299 -15.88 16.83 -20.97
C SER A 299 -14.46 17.31 -20.75
N THR A 300 -14.27 18.12 -19.70
CA THR A 300 -12.94 18.44 -19.16
C THR A 300 -12.54 17.36 -18.16
N VAL A 301 -11.39 16.73 -18.36
CA VAL A 301 -10.88 15.64 -17.55
C VAL A 301 -9.43 15.89 -17.12
N THR A 302 -9.02 15.23 -16.04
CA THR A 302 -7.61 15.08 -15.67
C THR A 302 -7.24 13.61 -15.78
N ILE A 303 -6.13 13.30 -16.46
CA ILE A 303 -5.73 11.91 -16.74
C ILE A 303 -4.56 11.57 -15.83
N ARG A 304 -4.72 10.54 -14.97
CA ARG A 304 -3.66 10.07 -14.07
C ARG A 304 -3.06 8.76 -14.60
N HIS A 305 -1.74 8.71 -14.70
CA HIS A 305 -1.04 7.50 -15.12
C HIS A 305 -1.06 6.45 -14.01
N LEU A 306 -1.36 5.20 -14.37
CA LEU A 306 -1.62 4.12 -13.41
C LEU A 306 -0.35 3.65 -12.68
N ASN A 307 0.77 3.55 -13.39
CA ASN A 307 1.98 2.88 -12.91
C ASN A 307 3.04 3.83 -12.35
N THR A 308 2.87 5.15 -12.48
CA THR A 308 3.72 6.14 -11.81
C THR A 308 3.04 6.63 -10.53
N GLN A 309 3.84 7.07 -9.56
CA GLN A 309 3.30 7.62 -8.31
C GLN A 309 2.77 9.03 -8.56
N GLY A 310 1.47 9.13 -8.84
CA GLY A 310 0.76 10.41 -8.81
C GLY A 310 0.80 11.27 -10.07
N GLY A 311 1.45 10.84 -11.15
CA GLY A 311 1.62 11.67 -12.35
C GLY A 311 0.32 11.89 -13.15
N TYR A 312 -0.09 13.16 -13.28
CA TYR A 312 -1.17 13.61 -14.16
C TYR A 312 -0.61 14.11 -15.49
N LEU A 313 -1.29 13.81 -16.60
CA LEU A 313 -0.97 14.38 -17.91
C LEU A 313 -1.05 15.90 -17.83
N HIS A 314 0.07 16.56 -18.09
CA HIS A 314 0.27 17.96 -17.80
C HIS A 314 0.91 18.68 -18.98
N SER A 315 0.57 19.97 -19.16
CA SER A 315 1.25 20.84 -20.13
C SER A 315 1.29 22.28 -19.63
N HIS A 316 2.38 22.99 -19.91
CA HIS A 316 2.58 24.39 -19.53
C HIS A 316 3.27 25.13 -20.68
N PRO A 317 3.27 26.47 -20.74
CA PRO A 317 3.69 27.24 -21.92
C PRO A 317 5.23 27.32 -22.05
N HIS A 318 5.92 26.19 -21.96
CA HIS A 318 7.37 26.06 -22.19
C HIS A 318 7.59 24.98 -23.24
N ASN A 319 8.62 25.18 -24.07
CA ASN A 319 8.91 24.32 -25.20
C ASN A 319 10.08 23.39 -24.90
N TYR A 320 10.15 22.24 -25.59
CA TYR A 320 11.32 21.38 -25.51
C TYR A 320 12.56 22.12 -26.06
N PRO A 321 13.74 22.01 -25.40
CA PRO A 321 14.97 22.61 -25.90
C PRO A 321 15.58 21.82 -27.08
N THR A 322 15.17 20.56 -27.25
CA THR A 322 15.59 19.63 -28.29
C THR A 322 14.36 19.04 -28.99
N GLY A 323 14.56 18.14 -29.96
CA GLY A 323 13.43 17.48 -30.63
C GLY A 323 12.66 18.45 -31.53
N SER A 324 11.35 18.52 -31.37
CA SER A 324 10.50 19.37 -32.23
C SER A 324 10.49 20.85 -31.86
N GLY A 325 10.97 21.21 -30.66
CA GLY A 325 10.84 22.57 -30.13
C GLY A 325 9.40 22.99 -29.80
N GLN A 326 8.44 22.05 -29.78
CA GLN A 326 7.04 22.31 -29.43
C GLN A 326 6.82 22.33 -27.92
N GLN A 327 5.58 22.64 -27.49
CA GLN A 327 5.23 22.75 -26.07
C GLN A 327 5.36 21.39 -25.37
N GLN A 328 5.90 21.42 -24.15
CA GLN A 328 6.19 20.23 -23.37
C GLN A 328 4.91 19.54 -22.88
N ILE A 329 4.95 18.20 -22.86
CA ILE A 329 3.96 17.33 -22.21
C ILE A 329 4.70 16.49 -21.18
N THR A 330 4.20 16.48 -19.96
CA THR A 330 4.86 15.80 -18.84
C THR A 330 3.85 15.06 -17.98
N LEU A 331 4.34 14.30 -16.99
CA LEU A 331 3.53 13.96 -15.82
C LEU A 331 3.90 14.82 -14.62
N TYR A 332 2.90 15.52 -14.09
CA TYR A 332 3.01 16.35 -12.89
C TYR A 332 2.29 15.68 -11.70
N PRO A 333 2.94 15.53 -10.52
CA PRO A 333 2.36 14.76 -9.42
C PRO A 333 1.28 15.47 -8.61
N HIS A 334 1.07 16.78 -8.83
CA HIS A 334 0.10 17.58 -8.07
C HIS A 334 -1.10 17.97 -8.92
N VAL A 335 -2.21 18.29 -8.26
CA VAL A 335 -3.42 18.81 -8.90
C VAL A 335 -3.16 20.26 -9.33
N ASP A 336 -3.36 20.53 -10.61
CA ASP A 336 -3.15 21.85 -11.23
C ASP A 336 -4.15 22.04 -12.39
N GLU A 337 -4.48 23.29 -12.70
CA GLU A 337 -5.35 23.63 -13.85
C GLU A 337 -4.70 23.24 -15.19
N ASN A 338 -3.38 23.20 -15.25
CA ASN A 338 -2.59 22.69 -16.39
C ASN A 338 -2.67 21.17 -16.58
N ASN A 339 -3.42 20.46 -15.72
CA ASN A 339 -3.72 19.04 -15.90
C ASN A 339 -5.06 18.81 -16.62
N GLU A 340 -5.78 19.88 -16.98
CA GLU A 340 -7.13 19.81 -17.53
C GLU A 340 -7.12 19.69 -19.07
N TRP A 341 -7.73 18.62 -19.56
CA TRP A 341 -7.84 18.28 -20.96
C TRP A 341 -9.30 18.16 -21.37
N ILE A 342 -9.69 18.78 -22.47
CA ILE A 342 -11.00 18.62 -23.07
C ILE A 342 -10.92 17.49 -24.10
N ILE A 343 -11.77 16.48 -23.95
CA ILE A 343 -11.86 15.38 -24.92
C ILE A 343 -12.85 15.77 -26.01
N VAL A 344 -12.40 15.83 -27.26
CA VAL A 344 -13.26 16.11 -28.42
C VAL A 344 -13.17 14.96 -29.42
N LYS A 345 -14.20 14.78 -30.25
CA LYS A 345 -14.18 13.75 -31.28
C LYS A 345 -13.19 14.14 -32.38
N ALA A 346 -12.40 13.18 -32.87
CA ALA A 346 -11.62 13.42 -34.08
C ALA A 346 -12.56 13.54 -35.31
N PRO A 347 -12.20 14.35 -36.32
CA PRO A 347 -12.98 14.43 -37.56
C PRO A 347 -13.14 13.05 -38.22
N GLY A 348 -14.37 12.68 -38.55
CA GLY A 348 -14.68 11.46 -39.28
C GLY A 348 -14.46 11.59 -40.79
N ALA A 349 -14.65 10.49 -41.53
CA ALA A 349 -14.53 10.49 -42.99
C ALA A 349 -15.52 11.42 -43.71
N ASP A 350 -16.66 11.69 -43.07
CA ASP A 350 -17.73 12.55 -43.60
C ASP A 350 -17.55 14.03 -43.19
N ASP A 351 -16.61 14.33 -42.27
CA ASP A 351 -16.31 15.71 -41.88
C ASP A 351 -15.41 16.37 -42.94
N PRO A 352 -15.66 17.64 -43.30
CA PRO A 352 -14.82 18.33 -44.27
C PRO A 352 -13.37 18.41 -43.75
N PRO A 353 -12.36 18.12 -44.58
CA PRO A 353 -10.98 18.24 -44.16
C PRO A 353 -10.69 19.69 -43.74
N PRO A 354 -9.81 19.91 -42.74
CA PRO A 354 -9.44 21.25 -42.34
C PRO A 354 -8.83 21.97 -43.56
N PRO A 355 -9.13 23.27 -43.77
CA PRO A 355 -8.51 24.02 -44.84
C PRO A 355 -6.99 24.01 -44.64
N THR A 356 -6.22 23.74 -45.68
CA THR A 356 -4.75 23.70 -45.60
C THR A 356 -4.11 24.81 -46.44
N ASP A 357 -2.89 25.19 -46.10
CA ASP A 357 -2.05 26.01 -46.96
C ASP A 357 -1.51 25.21 -48.16
N LYS A 358 -0.63 25.84 -48.94
CA LYS A 358 -0.01 25.24 -50.14
C LYS A 358 0.90 24.06 -49.80
N ASP A 359 1.38 23.98 -48.57
CA ASP A 359 2.30 22.95 -48.07
C ASP A 359 1.56 21.86 -47.29
N GLY A 360 0.22 21.93 -47.24
CA GLY A 360 -0.64 20.95 -46.58
C GLY A 360 -0.78 21.15 -45.07
N VAL A 361 -0.33 22.28 -44.52
CA VAL A 361 -0.47 22.60 -43.10
C VAL A 361 -1.87 23.12 -42.83
N PRO A 362 -2.62 22.58 -41.83
CA PRO A 362 -3.95 23.08 -41.50
C PRO A 362 -3.93 24.55 -41.11
N LEU A 363 -4.80 25.32 -41.74
CA LEU A 363 -5.02 26.74 -41.49
C LEU A 363 -5.87 26.94 -40.24
N PRO A 364 -5.67 28.06 -39.52
CA PRO A 364 -6.57 28.48 -38.47
C PRO A 364 -7.98 28.69 -38.98
N VAL A 365 -8.95 28.16 -38.24
CA VAL A 365 -10.37 28.30 -38.57
C VAL A 365 -11.05 29.31 -37.63
N ALA A 366 -11.88 30.17 -38.20
CA ALA A 366 -12.77 31.04 -37.42
C ALA A 366 -13.97 30.21 -36.94
N GLY A 367 -14.29 30.27 -35.66
CA GLY A 367 -15.43 29.55 -35.11
C GLY A 367 -15.31 29.29 -33.61
N PRO A 368 -16.37 28.74 -33.00
CA PRO A 368 -16.36 28.32 -31.61
C PRO A 368 -15.28 27.24 -31.39
N HIS A 369 -14.71 27.17 -30.18
CA HIS A 369 -13.70 26.18 -29.84
C HIS A 369 -14.21 24.77 -30.20
N GLU A 370 -13.35 23.86 -30.68
CA GLU A 370 -13.76 22.52 -31.16
C GLU A 370 -14.63 21.75 -30.13
N ALA A 371 -14.41 22.03 -28.84
CA ALA A 371 -15.21 21.52 -27.73
C ALA A 371 -16.67 22.03 -27.67
N GLU A 372 -16.94 23.28 -28.08
CA GLU A 372 -18.27 23.90 -27.99
C GLU A 372 -19.32 23.18 -28.84
N LYS A 373 -18.90 22.53 -29.93
CA LYS A 373 -19.77 21.68 -30.75
C LYS A 373 -20.42 20.57 -29.92
N HIS A 374 -19.73 20.09 -28.88
CA HIS A 374 -20.23 19.03 -28.01
C HIS A 374 -21.06 19.55 -26.84
N TRP A 375 -20.89 20.81 -26.42
CA TRP A 375 -21.63 21.38 -25.28
C TRP A 375 -23.10 21.68 -25.60
N ASN A 376 -23.40 21.99 -26.86
CA ASN A 376 -24.76 22.25 -27.33
C ASN A 376 -25.40 21.04 -28.03
N ALA A 377 -24.68 19.92 -28.14
CA ALA A 377 -25.17 18.69 -28.77
C ALA A 377 -25.77 17.72 -27.74
N THR A 378 -26.41 16.67 -28.23
CA THR A 378 -26.81 15.54 -27.39
C THR A 378 -25.59 14.88 -26.77
N LEU A 379 -25.68 14.54 -25.48
CA LEU A 379 -24.61 13.93 -24.71
C LEU A 379 -24.13 12.62 -25.38
N ASP A 380 -22.90 12.60 -25.84
CA ASP A 380 -22.25 11.44 -26.46
C ASP A 380 -21.15 10.91 -25.54
N TYR A 381 -21.36 9.72 -24.99
CA TYR A 381 -20.43 9.11 -24.03
C TYR A 381 -19.17 8.61 -24.72
N LEU A 382 -18.03 8.71 -24.04
CA LEU A 382 -16.75 8.24 -24.57
C LEU A 382 -16.69 6.71 -24.56
N GLN A 383 -16.76 6.08 -25.73
CA GLN A 383 -16.82 4.62 -25.87
C GLN A 383 -15.44 4.02 -26.18
N HIS A 384 -15.31 2.70 -26.00
CA HIS A 384 -14.15 1.96 -26.48
C HIS A 384 -14.04 2.07 -28.01
N GLY A 385 -12.83 2.33 -28.52
CA GLY A 385 -12.54 2.46 -29.94
C GLY A 385 -12.85 3.85 -30.51
N THR A 386 -13.40 4.78 -29.72
CA THR A 386 -13.64 6.14 -30.19
C THR A 386 -12.32 6.85 -30.46
N GLU A 387 -12.23 7.48 -31.63
CA GLU A 387 -11.11 8.35 -32.00
C GLU A 387 -11.36 9.77 -31.52
N ILE A 388 -10.40 10.31 -30.78
CA ILE A 388 -10.51 11.59 -30.09
C ILE A 388 -9.28 12.46 -30.31
N ARG A 389 -9.41 13.73 -29.97
CA ARG A 389 -8.30 14.65 -29.73
C ARG A 389 -8.37 15.14 -28.30
N PHE A 390 -7.22 15.32 -27.67
CA PHE A 390 -7.12 15.98 -26.38
C PHE A 390 -6.75 17.43 -26.60
N VAL A 391 -7.57 18.36 -26.12
CA VAL A 391 -7.26 19.79 -26.17
C VAL A 391 -6.91 20.27 -24.77
N HIS A 392 -5.68 20.77 -24.59
CA HIS A 392 -5.24 21.31 -23.32
C HIS A 392 -6.01 22.60 -23.00
N ARG A 393 -6.77 22.62 -21.90
CA ARG A 393 -7.76 23.68 -21.62
C ARG A 393 -7.14 25.07 -21.56
N LYS A 394 -5.92 25.19 -21.01
CA LYS A 394 -5.28 26.49 -20.78
C LYS A 394 -4.59 27.07 -22.01
N THR A 395 -4.02 26.21 -22.86
CA THR A 395 -3.20 26.65 -24.00
C THR A 395 -3.86 26.41 -25.35
N ASN A 396 -5.04 25.78 -25.40
CA ASN A 396 -5.77 25.42 -26.63
C ASN A 396 -4.92 24.61 -27.64
N LYS A 397 -3.91 23.89 -27.15
CA LYS A 397 -3.05 23.01 -27.96
C LYS A 397 -3.51 21.56 -27.85
N ARG A 398 -3.27 20.78 -28.89
CA ARG A 398 -3.65 19.37 -28.98
C ARG A 398 -2.51 18.49 -28.49
N LEU A 399 -2.85 17.38 -27.85
CA LEU A 399 -1.88 16.32 -27.60
C LEU A 399 -1.44 15.70 -28.93
N HIS A 400 -0.17 15.83 -29.24
CA HIS A 400 0.39 15.55 -30.56
C HIS A 400 1.54 14.55 -30.46
N SER A 401 1.68 13.68 -31.45
CA SER A 401 2.87 12.84 -31.58
C SER A 401 3.35 12.77 -33.02
N HIS A 402 4.65 12.89 -33.20
CA HIS A 402 5.31 12.98 -34.50
C HIS A 402 6.59 12.16 -34.52
N ASP A 403 7.30 12.12 -35.65
CA ASP A 403 8.54 11.36 -35.79
C ASP A 403 9.78 12.13 -35.31
N HIS A 404 9.73 12.60 -34.05
CA HIS A 404 10.87 13.14 -33.31
C HIS A 404 11.21 12.23 -32.14
N ARG A 405 12.48 12.23 -31.73
CA ARG A 405 12.92 11.46 -30.55
C ARG A 405 12.48 12.16 -29.26
N PRO A 406 11.97 11.41 -28.26
CA PRO A 406 11.74 11.93 -26.93
C PRO A 406 13.03 12.53 -26.32
N PRO A 407 12.91 13.51 -25.42
CA PRO A 407 14.04 14.23 -24.86
C PRO A 407 14.96 13.40 -23.94
N ILE A 408 14.48 12.28 -23.38
CA ILE A 408 15.27 11.40 -22.49
C ILE A 408 15.38 10.00 -23.08
N THR A 409 14.27 9.42 -23.54
CA THR A 409 14.30 8.07 -24.08
C THR A 409 14.65 8.07 -25.56
N GLU A 410 15.90 7.75 -25.90
CA GLU A 410 16.39 7.70 -27.29
C GLU A 410 16.07 6.38 -28.03
N ALA A 411 15.13 5.57 -27.53
CA ALA A 411 14.81 4.29 -28.14
C ALA A 411 14.10 4.46 -29.49
N ASP A 412 14.50 3.68 -30.51
CA ASP A 412 14.00 3.85 -31.88
C ASP A 412 12.48 3.66 -32.05
N TYR A 413 11.87 2.92 -31.14
CA TYR A 413 10.44 2.62 -31.12
C TYR A 413 9.62 3.60 -30.27
N GLN A 414 10.25 4.67 -29.75
CA GLN A 414 9.56 5.74 -29.03
C GLN A 414 9.66 7.07 -29.78
N ASN A 415 8.54 7.78 -29.76
CA ASN A 415 8.35 9.05 -30.41
C ASN A 415 7.99 10.12 -29.36
N GLU A 416 8.43 11.35 -29.57
CA GLU A 416 8.11 12.50 -28.73
C GLU A 416 6.59 12.73 -28.70
N VAL A 417 6.09 13.15 -27.54
CA VAL A 417 4.73 13.65 -27.37
C VAL A 417 4.81 15.11 -26.90
N SER A 418 4.08 15.97 -27.60
CA SER A 418 4.11 17.42 -27.45
C SER A 418 2.69 17.99 -27.42
N ALA A 419 2.57 19.27 -27.06
CA ALA A 419 1.35 20.05 -27.27
C ALA A 419 1.54 20.92 -28.52
N TYR A 420 0.74 20.69 -29.56
CA TYR A 420 0.84 21.40 -30.83
C TYR A 420 -0.42 22.18 -31.20
N GLY A 421 -0.25 23.20 -32.03
CA GLY A 421 -1.28 24.14 -32.43
C GLY A 421 -0.94 25.58 -32.05
N PHE A 422 -1.57 26.49 -32.76
CA PHE A 422 -1.35 27.93 -32.66
C PHE A 422 -2.67 28.68 -32.80
N VAL A 423 -2.66 29.93 -32.37
CA VAL A 423 -3.74 30.89 -32.59
C VAL A 423 -3.13 32.04 -33.37
N ASP A 424 -3.79 32.45 -34.46
CA ASP A 424 -3.31 33.58 -35.25
C ASP A 424 -3.69 34.94 -34.66
N GLU A 425 -3.23 36.02 -35.30
CA GLU A 425 -3.46 37.40 -34.86
C GLU A 425 -4.95 37.78 -34.85
N GLU A 426 -5.76 37.13 -35.67
CA GLU A 426 -7.21 37.29 -35.73
C GLU A 426 -7.97 36.41 -34.72
N GLY A 427 -7.27 35.67 -33.86
CA GLY A 427 -7.86 34.83 -32.82
C GLY A 427 -8.41 33.49 -33.32
N ARG A 428 -8.11 33.09 -34.56
CA ARG A 428 -8.51 31.80 -35.13
C ARG A 428 -7.59 30.70 -34.62
N THR A 429 -8.14 29.53 -34.33
CA THR A 429 -7.38 28.41 -33.75
C THR A 429 -7.00 27.39 -34.81
N PHE A 430 -5.79 26.84 -34.72
CA PHE A 430 -5.34 25.70 -35.51
C PHE A 430 -6.40 24.58 -35.50
N ALA A 431 -6.78 24.11 -36.69
CA ALA A 431 -7.87 23.14 -36.87
C ALA A 431 -7.51 21.70 -36.45
N GLY A 432 -6.24 21.45 -36.12
CA GLY A 432 -5.70 20.12 -35.83
C GLY A 432 -5.33 19.36 -37.10
N ASP A 433 -4.39 18.44 -37.00
CA ASP A 433 -4.03 17.49 -38.05
C ASP A 433 -4.35 16.05 -37.62
N SER A 434 -3.82 15.05 -38.34
CA SER A 434 -3.99 13.61 -38.06
C SER A 434 -2.99 13.07 -37.03
N ASN A 435 -1.93 13.81 -36.69
CA ASN A 435 -0.99 13.47 -35.61
C ASN A 435 -1.55 13.86 -34.22
N ASP A 436 -2.71 14.52 -34.18
CA ASP A 436 -3.44 14.84 -32.96
C ASP A 436 -4.43 13.73 -32.54
N HIS A 437 -4.57 12.67 -33.35
CA HIS A 437 -5.66 11.69 -33.20
C HIS A 437 -5.23 10.49 -32.34
N TRP A 438 -6.07 10.17 -31.35
CA TRP A 438 -5.86 9.09 -30.41
C TRP A 438 -7.11 8.22 -30.29
N ILE A 439 -6.93 6.90 -30.41
CA ILE A 439 -7.98 5.91 -30.20
C ILE A 439 -8.01 5.52 -28.74
N VAL A 440 -9.19 5.63 -28.12
CA VAL A 440 -9.41 5.22 -26.73
C VAL A 440 -9.61 3.72 -26.65
N GLU A 441 -8.74 3.03 -25.94
CA GLU A 441 -8.86 1.60 -25.69
C GLU A 441 -9.06 1.34 -24.19
N ILE A 442 -10.26 0.88 -23.81
CA ILE A 442 -10.52 0.40 -22.45
C ILE A 442 -9.80 -0.94 -22.27
N GLU A 443 -8.81 -0.98 -21.39
CA GLU A 443 -8.05 -2.18 -21.04
C GLU A 443 -8.76 -2.99 -19.94
N ARG A 444 -9.28 -2.30 -18.91
CA ARG A 444 -9.95 -2.93 -17.78
C ARG A 444 -11.05 -2.05 -17.20
N GLY A 445 -12.23 -2.60 -16.99
CA GLY A 445 -13.29 -1.98 -16.19
C GLY A 445 -13.28 -2.45 -14.73
N ASP A 446 -14.02 -1.75 -13.88
CA ASP A 446 -14.30 -2.13 -12.50
C ASP A 446 -15.33 -3.26 -12.46
N SER A 447 -15.09 -4.29 -11.64
CA SER A 447 -15.98 -5.45 -11.52
C SER A 447 -17.36 -5.11 -10.98
N SER A 448 -17.48 -4.01 -10.21
CA SER A 448 -18.75 -3.51 -9.68
C SER A 448 -19.54 -2.65 -10.68
N ASP A 449 -18.95 -2.30 -11.83
CA ASP A 449 -19.56 -1.41 -12.82
C ASP A 449 -19.44 -1.98 -14.24
N SER A 450 -20.49 -2.69 -14.66
CA SER A 450 -20.53 -3.33 -15.98
C SER A 450 -20.47 -2.37 -17.17
N GLN A 451 -20.71 -1.07 -16.97
CA GLN A 451 -20.59 -0.07 -18.04
C GLN A 451 -19.14 0.37 -18.25
N SER A 452 -18.29 0.25 -17.24
CA SER A 452 -16.88 0.68 -17.28
C SER A 452 -16.00 -0.10 -18.27
N THR A 453 -16.49 -1.24 -18.77
CA THR A 453 -15.87 -2.02 -19.84
C THR A 453 -16.34 -1.61 -21.24
N LYS A 454 -17.49 -0.94 -21.35
CA LYS A 454 -18.10 -0.50 -22.62
C LYS A 454 -17.79 0.95 -22.95
N ARG A 455 -17.82 1.81 -21.92
CA ARG A 455 -17.54 3.24 -22.02
C ARG A 455 -16.62 3.67 -20.89
N VAL A 456 -15.90 4.76 -21.12
CA VAL A 456 -14.96 5.32 -20.14
C VAL A 456 -15.72 5.89 -18.97
N ARG A 457 -15.40 5.38 -17.78
CA ARG A 457 -15.93 5.88 -16.52
C ARG A 457 -14.80 6.36 -15.61
N ALA A 458 -14.94 7.57 -15.09
CA ALA A 458 -13.94 8.17 -14.21
C ALA A 458 -13.69 7.26 -13.00
N LEU A 459 -12.41 7.04 -12.66
CA LEU A 459 -11.93 6.20 -11.55
C LEU A 459 -12.27 4.70 -11.64
N ARG A 460 -13.05 4.27 -12.65
CA ARG A 460 -13.53 2.88 -12.81
C ARG A 460 -12.99 2.20 -14.07
N SER A 461 -12.60 2.97 -15.09
CA SER A 461 -11.99 2.45 -16.31
C SER A 461 -10.48 2.72 -16.32
N VAL A 462 -9.70 1.67 -16.63
CA VAL A 462 -8.30 1.77 -17.03
C VAL A 462 -8.27 1.81 -18.55
N VAL A 463 -7.69 2.87 -19.11
CA VAL A 463 -7.67 3.14 -20.54
C VAL A 463 -6.24 3.29 -21.04
N ARG A 464 -6.05 2.95 -22.31
CA ARG A 464 -4.84 3.23 -23.08
C ARG A 464 -5.22 4.11 -24.26
N PHE A 465 -4.31 4.98 -24.68
CA PHE A 465 -4.50 5.85 -25.82
C PHE A 465 -3.52 5.43 -26.91
N ARG A 466 -4.05 5.00 -28.05
CA ARG A 466 -3.24 4.59 -29.20
C ARG A 466 -3.27 5.68 -30.26
N HIS A 467 -2.11 6.22 -30.60
CA HIS A 467 -1.97 7.19 -31.67
C HIS A 467 -2.43 6.58 -33.00
N THR A 468 -3.33 7.25 -33.72
CA THR A 468 -3.98 6.68 -34.90
C THR A 468 -2.98 6.32 -36.00
N LEU A 469 -2.09 7.24 -36.34
CA LEU A 469 -1.18 7.07 -37.49
C LEU A 469 -0.05 6.09 -37.22
N THR A 470 0.57 6.18 -36.04
CA THR A 470 1.78 5.38 -35.74
C THR A 470 1.47 4.07 -35.02
N GLY A 471 0.24 3.90 -34.52
CA GLY A 471 -0.14 2.76 -33.67
C GLY A 471 0.58 2.74 -32.31
N ALA A 472 1.37 3.78 -31.99
CA ALA A 472 2.09 3.90 -30.74
C ALA A 472 1.14 4.20 -29.58
N TYR A 473 1.45 3.71 -28.38
CA TYR A 473 0.66 3.99 -27.20
C TYR A 473 1.25 5.15 -26.41
N LEU A 474 0.40 6.05 -25.90
CA LEU A 474 0.80 7.06 -24.93
C LEU A 474 1.42 6.37 -23.72
N PHE A 475 2.63 6.78 -23.35
CA PHE A 475 3.51 6.08 -22.45
C PHE A 475 4.24 7.05 -21.52
N SER A 476 4.60 6.58 -20.33
CA SER A 476 5.44 7.32 -19.39
C SER A 476 6.16 6.36 -18.44
N HIS A 477 7.19 6.85 -17.76
CA HIS A 477 8.00 6.12 -16.79
C HIS A 477 8.48 7.03 -15.65
N LYS A 478 9.17 6.45 -14.67
CA LYS A 478 9.61 7.14 -13.45
C LYS A 478 10.84 8.04 -13.63
N ILE A 479 11.31 8.26 -14.85
CA ILE A 479 12.53 9.04 -15.09
C ILE A 479 12.10 10.50 -15.27
N PRO A 480 12.60 11.42 -14.43
CA PRO A 480 12.30 12.83 -14.56
C PRO A 480 13.06 13.45 -15.74
N LEU A 481 12.45 14.46 -16.34
CA LEU A 481 13.10 15.41 -17.23
C LEU A 481 14.14 16.23 -16.44
N PRO A 482 15.18 16.76 -17.12
CA PRO A 482 16.17 17.64 -16.51
C PRO A 482 15.56 18.98 -16.03
N ASP A 483 16.40 19.88 -15.53
CA ASP A 483 15.97 21.18 -14.96
C ASP A 483 15.06 22.01 -15.90
N TRP A 484 15.27 21.92 -17.21
CA TRP A 484 14.43 22.61 -18.20
C TRP A 484 12.98 22.08 -18.26
N GLY A 485 12.73 20.88 -17.73
CA GLY A 485 11.42 20.25 -17.59
C GLY A 485 10.98 20.14 -16.11
N TYR A 486 11.59 20.94 -15.22
CA TYR A 486 11.20 21.08 -13.81
C TYR A 486 11.20 19.79 -12.99
N GLY A 487 11.97 18.77 -13.38
CA GLY A 487 11.98 17.47 -12.71
C GLY A 487 10.66 16.68 -12.86
N GLN A 488 9.78 17.08 -13.78
CA GLN A 488 8.55 16.37 -14.11
C GLN A 488 8.85 15.11 -14.94
N GLN A 489 7.95 14.14 -15.04
CA GLN A 489 8.27 12.89 -15.75
C GLN A 489 8.03 13.00 -17.26
N GLU A 490 8.84 12.28 -18.05
CA GLU A 490 8.70 12.21 -19.51
C GLU A 490 7.39 11.53 -19.92
N VAL A 491 6.75 12.07 -20.96
CA VAL A 491 5.64 11.44 -21.68
C VAL A 491 6.07 11.23 -23.13
N SER A 492 5.85 10.03 -23.65
CA SER A 492 6.23 9.63 -25.01
C SER A 492 5.18 8.74 -25.64
N ALA A 493 5.32 8.44 -26.94
CA ALA A 493 4.48 7.49 -27.66
C ALA A 493 5.31 6.25 -28.02
N ASN A 494 4.95 5.09 -27.48
CA ASN A 494 5.74 3.87 -27.55
C ASN A 494 5.08 2.81 -28.44
N LYS A 495 5.76 2.44 -29.54
CA LYS A 495 5.31 1.42 -30.51
C LYS A 495 5.47 -0.03 -30.00
N ALA A 496 6.33 -0.27 -29.02
CA ALA A 496 6.67 -1.62 -28.53
C ALA A 496 5.71 -2.17 -27.47
N VAL A 497 4.69 -1.40 -27.05
CA VAL A 497 3.74 -1.80 -25.98
C VAL A 497 2.76 -2.91 -26.42
N GLY A 498 2.81 -3.35 -27.69
CA GLY A 498 2.05 -4.48 -28.23
C GLY A 498 2.88 -5.63 -28.83
N ALA A 499 4.22 -5.59 -28.78
CA ALA A 499 5.04 -6.69 -29.28
C ALA A 499 5.13 -7.79 -28.20
N PRO A 500 4.87 -9.08 -28.52
CA PRO A 500 5.13 -10.16 -27.58
C PRO A 500 6.58 -10.07 -27.11
N ARG A 501 6.79 -9.93 -25.80
CA ARG A 501 8.14 -9.92 -25.22
C ARG A 501 8.87 -11.17 -25.69
N ALA A 502 9.88 -11.01 -26.55
CA ALA A 502 10.81 -12.08 -26.85
C ALA A 502 11.40 -12.57 -25.50
N PRO A 503 11.53 -13.89 -25.30
CA PRO A 503 12.02 -14.42 -24.04
C PRO A 503 13.41 -13.84 -23.78
N ARG A 504 13.58 -13.19 -22.61
CA ARG A 504 14.90 -12.82 -22.10
C ARG A 504 15.75 -14.09 -22.10
N LYS A 505 16.78 -14.14 -22.95
CA LYS A 505 17.86 -15.11 -22.78
C LYS A 505 18.43 -14.89 -21.38
N LYS A 506 18.37 -15.95 -20.57
CA LYS A 506 18.92 -16.00 -19.21
C LYS A 506 20.42 -15.78 -19.22
#